data_AF-A0A228IW31-F1
#
_entry.id   AF-A0A228IW31-F1
#
_cell.length_a   1.000
_cell.length_b   1.000
_cell.length_c   1.000
_cell.angle_alpha   90.00
_cell.angle_beta   90.00
_cell.angle_gamma   90.00
#
_symmetry.space_group_name_H-M   'P 1'
#
loop_
_entity.id
_entity.type
_entity.pdbx_description
1 polymer ?
#
loop_
_entity_poly.entity_id
_entity_poly.type
_entity_poly.pdbx_seq_one_letter_code
_entity_poly.pdbx_strand_id
1 'polypeptide(L)'
;MDSSLVDALRKTSREWRSGMQIILRGISCVSISLAMLCASSTVFACSFALQYASKLERGVVSISNSDRVAIASLLSTVRGSAANDGPVVIYGYSDEYERNALTIARDRAIAVRTYLLDLGVSKDRIHTESRIWRSNSVIPPLERNQIEIEFVPACSSEGCENPCGTVSPAQKR
;
A
#
# COMPACT_ATOMS: atom_id res chain seq x y z
N MET A 1 -60.30 10.24 -36.06
CA MET A 1 -60.48 9.04 -36.90
C MET A 1 -60.03 7.87 -36.06
N ASP A 2 -61.02 7.30 -35.40
CA ASP A 2 -60.92 6.24 -34.40
C ASP A 2 -60.56 4.91 -35.05
N SER A 3 -59.87 4.05 -34.31
CA SER A 3 -59.81 2.62 -34.61
C SER A 3 -59.98 1.86 -33.30
N SER A 4 -61.06 1.11 -33.28
CA SER A 4 -61.71 0.47 -32.16
C SER A 4 -61.62 -1.05 -32.29
N LEU A 5 -61.97 -1.72 -31.18
CA LEU A 5 -62.58 -3.05 -31.06
C LEU A 5 -61.76 -4.29 -31.49
N VAL A 6 -61.39 -5.23 -30.60
CA VAL A 6 -62.21 -6.20 -29.82
C VAL A 6 -62.48 -7.51 -30.58
N ASP A 7 -62.29 -8.62 -29.84
CA ASP A 7 -62.81 -9.99 -30.04
C ASP A 7 -62.21 -10.84 -31.19
N ALA A 8 -62.06 -12.17 -31.11
CA ALA A 8 -62.29 -13.18 -30.08
C ALA A 8 -61.81 -14.57 -30.60
N LEU A 9 -61.77 -15.58 -29.68
CA LEU A 9 -61.90 -17.05 -29.91
C LEU A 9 -60.69 -17.75 -30.61
N ARG A 10 -60.26 -18.99 -30.31
CA ARG A 10 -60.83 -20.24 -29.75
C ARG A 10 -59.64 -21.20 -29.45
N LYS A 11 -59.51 -21.78 -28.25
CA LYS A 11 -59.86 -23.17 -27.84
C LYS A 11 -59.05 -24.33 -28.49
N THR A 12 -58.33 -25.12 -27.68
CA THR A 12 -58.22 -26.62 -27.65
C THR A 12 -57.11 -27.04 -26.64
N SER A 13 -57.42 -27.35 -25.37
CA SER A 13 -57.61 -28.69 -24.77
C SER A 13 -56.70 -29.84 -25.25
N ARG A 14 -55.83 -30.35 -24.36
CA ARG A 14 -55.82 -31.78 -23.96
C ARG A 14 -55.08 -31.99 -22.64
N GLU A 15 -55.80 -32.57 -21.68
CA GLU A 15 -55.32 -33.09 -20.40
C GLU A 15 -54.32 -34.24 -20.59
N TRP A 16 -53.38 -34.38 -19.66
CA TRP A 16 -52.99 -35.67 -19.10
C TRP A 16 -52.78 -35.52 -17.59
N ARG A 17 -53.59 -36.24 -16.80
CA ARG A 17 -53.47 -36.42 -15.35
C ARG A 17 -52.57 -37.62 -15.06
N SER A 18 -51.69 -37.46 -14.08
CA SER A 18 -51.30 -38.47 -13.08
C SER A 18 -50.43 -37.72 -12.07
N GLY A 19 -50.71 -37.56 -10.78
CA GLY A 19 -51.47 -38.39 -9.86
C GLY A 19 -50.52 -38.78 -8.71
N MET A 20 -50.48 -38.00 -7.63
CA MET A 20 -50.23 -38.50 -6.26
C MET A 20 -50.36 -37.36 -5.22
N GLN A 21 -51.39 -37.45 -4.39
CA GLN A 21 -51.47 -36.79 -3.09
C GLN A 21 -51.03 -37.79 -2.03
N ILE A 22 -50.10 -37.42 -1.14
CA ILE A 22 -50.09 -37.92 0.25
C ILE A 22 -49.64 -36.78 1.17
N ILE A 23 -50.51 -36.45 2.12
CA ILE A 23 -50.32 -35.54 3.25
C ILE A 23 -49.47 -36.24 4.31
N LEU A 24 -48.52 -35.58 4.98
CA LEU A 24 -48.24 -35.89 6.39
C LEU A 24 -47.51 -34.75 7.15
N ARG A 25 -48.23 -34.24 8.16
CA ARG A 25 -47.81 -33.85 9.52
C ARG A 25 -46.55 -33.00 9.71
N GLY A 26 -46.79 -31.78 10.21
CA GLY A 26 -45.76 -30.97 10.86
C GLY A 26 -45.26 -31.60 12.16
N ILE A 27 -44.03 -31.22 12.53
CA ILE A 27 -43.55 -30.92 13.88
C ILE A 27 -42.30 -30.07 13.70
N SER A 28 -42.36 -28.89 14.31
CA SER A 28 -41.29 -27.92 14.50
C SER A 28 -40.13 -28.53 15.31
N CYS A 29 -38.88 -28.25 14.94
CA CYS A 29 -37.75 -28.26 15.87
C CYS A 29 -36.55 -27.46 15.31
N VAL A 30 -36.48 -26.21 15.76
CA VAL A 30 -35.27 -25.46 16.15
C VAL A 30 -34.11 -25.43 15.14
N SER A 31 -34.10 -24.39 14.29
CA SER A 31 -32.88 -23.90 13.66
C SER A 31 -31.96 -23.33 14.75
N ILE A 32 -30.92 -24.06 15.16
CA ILE A 32 -29.86 -23.50 16.01
C ILE A 32 -29.07 -22.53 15.13
N SER A 33 -29.45 -21.26 15.16
CA SER A 33 -28.66 -20.18 14.60
C SER A 33 -27.39 -20.04 15.43
N LEU A 34 -26.30 -20.67 14.96
CA LEU A 34 -24.96 -20.39 15.47
C LEU A 34 -24.58 -18.99 14.99
N ALA A 35 -25.04 -17.95 15.71
CA ALA A 35 -24.50 -16.60 15.58
C ALA A 35 -23.10 -16.62 16.19
N MET A 36 -22.15 -17.16 15.42
CA MET A 36 -20.74 -17.08 15.72
C MET A 36 -20.39 -15.59 15.70
N LEU A 37 -20.20 -15.00 16.88
CA LEU A 37 -19.70 -13.66 17.02
C LEU A 37 -18.36 -13.61 16.27
N CYS A 38 -18.35 -13.01 15.09
CA CYS A 38 -17.14 -12.51 14.47
C CYS A 38 -16.61 -11.42 15.40
N ALA A 39 -15.84 -11.79 16.41
CA ALA A 39 -14.94 -10.87 17.07
C ALA A 39 -14.09 -10.28 15.95
N SER A 40 -14.35 -9.03 15.61
CA SER A 40 -13.55 -8.31 14.64
C SER A 40 -12.17 -8.15 15.28
N SER A 41 -11.26 -9.07 14.97
CA SER A 41 -9.85 -8.85 15.18
C SER A 41 -9.52 -7.60 14.37
N THR A 42 -9.43 -6.45 15.03
CA THR A 42 -8.85 -5.26 14.40
C THR A 42 -7.40 -5.61 14.14
N VAL A 43 -7.10 -6.04 12.91
CA VAL A 43 -5.73 -6.19 12.45
C VAL A 43 -5.18 -4.78 12.33
N PHE A 44 -4.58 -4.28 13.40
CA PHE A 44 -3.76 -3.09 13.34
C PHE A 44 -2.54 -3.44 12.49
N ALA A 45 -2.58 -3.07 11.21
CA ALA A 45 -1.38 -3.04 10.39
C ALA A 45 -0.46 -1.98 11.00
N CYS A 46 0.55 -2.37 11.77
CA CYS A 46 1.57 -1.42 12.18
C CYS A 46 2.34 -1.04 10.92
N SER A 47 2.11 0.18 10.45
CA SER A 47 2.90 0.76 9.38
C SER A 47 4.15 1.35 10.01
N PHE A 48 5.27 0.64 9.92
CA PHE A 48 6.58 1.23 10.19
C PHE A 48 7.01 1.94 8.90
N ALA A 49 6.66 3.23 8.80
CA ALA A 49 7.16 4.07 7.73
C ALA A 49 8.64 4.39 8.01
N LEU A 50 9.55 3.49 7.63
CA LEU A 50 11.00 3.72 7.67
C LEU A 50 11.44 4.48 6.41
N GLN A 51 10.72 5.56 6.13
CA GLN A 51 10.88 6.34 4.93
C GLN A 51 10.77 7.83 5.24
N TYR A 52 11.46 8.63 4.45
CA TYR A 52 11.41 10.08 4.52
C TYR A 52 11.23 10.65 3.12
N ALA A 53 10.41 11.68 3.00
CA ALA A 53 10.20 12.38 1.75
C ALA A 53 10.19 13.88 2.00
N SER A 54 10.78 14.65 1.09
CA SER A 54 10.82 16.11 1.20
C SER A 54 10.64 16.79 -0.14
N LYS A 55 10.09 18.00 -0.06
CA LYS A 55 9.97 18.90 -1.20
C LYS A 55 11.06 19.94 -1.15
N LEU A 56 11.65 20.20 -2.31
CA LEU A 56 12.65 21.25 -2.49
C LEU A 56 12.18 22.20 -3.57
N GLU A 57 12.55 23.47 -3.41
CA GLU A 57 12.35 24.47 -4.45
C GLU A 57 13.16 24.11 -5.71
N ARG A 58 12.72 24.66 -6.84
CA ARG A 58 13.38 24.47 -8.14
C ARG A 58 14.84 24.89 -8.07
N GLY A 59 15.75 24.03 -8.54
CA GLY A 59 17.19 24.27 -8.56
C GLY A 59 17.89 24.10 -7.21
N VAL A 60 17.16 23.95 -6.10
CA VAL A 60 17.76 23.72 -4.77
C VAL A 60 18.19 22.27 -4.64
N VAL A 61 19.44 22.07 -4.26
CA VAL A 61 20.06 20.73 -4.06
C VAL A 61 20.45 20.47 -2.60
N SER A 62 20.50 21.51 -1.76
CA SER A 62 20.85 21.40 -0.36
C SER A 62 19.66 20.94 0.49
N ILE A 63 19.91 20.01 1.41
CA ILE A 63 18.95 19.66 2.47
C ILE A 63 18.85 20.78 3.52
N SER A 64 17.63 21.14 3.91
CA SER A 64 17.41 22.16 4.93
C SER A 64 17.76 21.65 6.33
N ASN A 65 17.90 22.54 7.32
CA ASN A 65 18.13 22.13 8.71
C ASN A 65 16.96 21.33 9.28
N SER A 66 15.72 21.66 8.91
CA SER A 66 14.55 20.87 9.29
C SER A 66 14.61 19.46 8.71
N ASP A 67 15.02 19.31 7.45
CA ASP A 67 15.18 18.01 6.82
C ASP A 67 16.28 17.19 7.50
N ARG A 68 17.42 17.82 7.81
CA ARG A 68 18.52 17.18 8.55
C ARG A 68 18.05 16.60 9.89
N VAL A 69 17.32 17.40 10.68
CA VAL A 69 16.77 16.95 11.96
C VAL A 69 15.77 15.80 11.77
N ALA A 70 14.89 15.88 10.77
CA ALA A 70 13.93 14.83 10.47
C ALA A 70 14.61 13.51 10.07
N ILE A 71 15.63 13.59 9.21
CA ILE A 71 16.43 12.44 8.76
C ILE A 71 17.19 11.81 9.94
N ALA A 72 17.82 12.62 10.80
CA ALA A 72 18.54 12.13 11.97
C ALA A 72 17.59 11.46 13.00
N SER A 73 16.39 12.03 13.17
CA SER A 73 15.33 11.45 14.00
C SER A 73 14.88 10.09 13.45
N LEU A 74 14.59 10.02 12.14
CA LEU A 74 14.25 8.76 11.46
C LEU A 74 15.36 7.72 11.62
N LEU A 75 16.63 8.10 11.42
CA LEU A 75 17.76 7.19 11.56
C LEU A 75 17.87 6.64 12.99
N SER A 76 17.52 7.43 14.01
CA SER A 76 17.48 6.97 15.40
C SER A 76 16.44 5.88 15.61
N THR A 77 15.26 6.00 14.98
CA THR A 77 14.23 4.95 14.96
C THR A 77 14.71 3.71 14.20
N VAL A 78 15.35 3.89 13.04
CA VAL A 78 15.89 2.79 12.22
C VAL A 78 16.90 1.95 13.00
N ARG A 79 17.74 2.58 13.82
CA ARG A 79 18.76 1.87 14.63
C ARG A 79 18.18 0.88 15.63
N GLY A 80 16.94 1.07 16.07
CA GLY A 80 16.22 0.14 16.95
C GLY A 80 15.36 -0.88 16.21
N SER A 81 15.49 -1.00 14.88
CA SER A 81 14.58 -1.77 14.02
C SER A 81 15.28 -2.83 13.18
N ALA A 82 14.51 -3.69 12.54
CA ALA A 82 15.00 -4.67 11.56
C ALA A 82 15.71 -4.03 10.33
N ALA A 83 15.58 -2.71 10.12
CA ALA A 83 16.32 -1.98 9.08
C ALA A 83 17.66 -1.43 9.54
N ASN A 84 18.07 -1.65 10.80
CA ASN A 84 19.31 -1.11 11.34
C ASN A 84 20.52 -1.42 10.46
N ASP A 85 20.60 -2.63 9.89
CA ASP A 85 21.71 -3.09 9.05
C ASP A 85 21.33 -3.33 7.60
N GLY A 86 20.08 -3.01 7.23
CA GLY A 86 19.59 -3.22 5.87
C GLY A 86 19.96 -2.11 4.89
N PRO A 87 19.67 -2.30 3.59
CA PRO A 87 19.95 -1.32 2.56
C PRO A 87 19.22 0.01 2.79
N VAL A 88 19.82 1.10 2.33
CA VAL A 88 19.20 2.43 2.30
C VAL A 88 19.17 2.89 0.85
N VAL A 89 17.97 3.19 0.34
CA VAL A 89 17.81 3.71 -1.02
C VAL A 89 17.43 5.18 -0.94
N ILE A 90 18.16 6.01 -1.69
CA ILE A 90 17.96 7.45 -1.75
C ILE A 90 17.56 7.79 -3.19
N TYR A 91 16.40 8.38 -3.36
CA TYR A 91 15.95 8.90 -4.64
C TYR A 91 16.06 10.42 -4.63
N GLY A 92 16.86 10.95 -5.52
CA GLY A 92 16.82 12.36 -5.87
C GLY A 92 15.95 12.54 -7.11
N TYR A 93 15.00 13.47 -7.04
CA TYR A 93 14.12 13.78 -8.16
C TYR A 93 14.36 15.19 -8.67
N SER A 94 14.04 15.41 -9.94
CA SER A 94 13.90 16.74 -10.54
C SER A 94 12.68 16.77 -11.44
N ASP A 95 12.04 17.92 -11.54
CA ASP A 95 11.06 18.13 -12.59
C ASP A 95 11.76 18.21 -13.96
N GLU A 96 11.11 17.73 -15.03
CA GLU A 96 11.69 17.72 -16.37
C GLU A 96 11.95 19.11 -16.95
N TYR A 97 11.29 20.15 -16.41
CA TYR A 97 11.49 21.54 -16.82
C TYR A 97 12.60 22.27 -16.03
N GLU A 98 13.28 21.60 -15.10
CA GLU A 98 14.47 22.15 -14.46
C GLU A 98 15.66 22.15 -15.44
N ARG A 99 16.45 23.23 -15.45
CA ARG A 99 17.69 23.27 -16.24
C ARG A 99 18.67 22.24 -15.67
N ASN A 100 19.11 21.28 -16.49
CA ASN A 100 19.95 20.15 -16.06
C ASN A 100 19.26 19.22 -15.04
N ALA A 101 17.98 18.91 -15.25
CA ALA A 101 17.17 18.09 -14.35
C ALA A 101 17.86 16.82 -13.81
N LEU A 102 18.57 16.07 -14.67
CA LEU A 102 19.28 14.85 -14.23
C LEU A 102 20.42 15.16 -13.24
N THR A 103 21.16 16.25 -13.47
CA THR A 103 22.23 16.68 -12.56
C THR A 103 21.66 17.14 -11.23
N ILE A 104 20.58 17.95 -11.25
CA ILE A 104 19.91 18.40 -10.03
C ILE A 104 19.39 17.21 -9.22
N ALA A 105 18.72 16.25 -9.86
CA ALA A 105 18.24 15.04 -9.23
C ALA A 105 19.40 14.26 -8.57
N ARG A 106 20.52 14.11 -9.29
CA ARG A 106 21.72 13.46 -8.75
C ARG A 106 22.30 14.20 -7.55
N ASP A 107 22.45 15.51 -7.63
CA ASP A 107 23.05 16.32 -6.58
C ASP A 107 22.19 16.33 -5.31
N ARG A 108 20.86 16.30 -5.44
CA ARG A 108 19.93 16.10 -4.32
C ARG A 108 20.18 14.75 -3.61
N ALA A 109 20.30 13.66 -4.36
CA ALA A 109 20.61 12.34 -3.79
C ALA A 109 22.00 12.31 -3.13
N ILE A 110 23.00 12.97 -3.73
CA ILE A 110 24.36 13.07 -3.17
C ILE A 110 24.38 13.87 -1.87
N ALA A 111 23.61 14.97 -1.77
CA ALA A 111 23.53 15.77 -0.56
C ALA A 111 23.02 14.94 0.62
N VAL A 112 21.97 14.14 0.41
CA VAL A 112 21.42 13.22 1.41
C VAL A 112 22.42 12.11 1.73
N ARG A 113 23.03 11.49 0.72
CA ARG A 113 24.04 10.45 0.91
C ARG A 113 25.20 10.94 1.78
N THR A 114 25.71 12.12 1.49
CA THR A 114 26.80 12.74 2.27
C THR A 114 26.38 12.92 3.72
N TYR A 115 25.18 13.44 3.94
CA TYR A 115 24.68 13.62 5.30
C TYR A 115 24.49 12.31 6.06
N LEU A 116 23.98 11.25 5.42
CA LEU A 116 23.85 9.93 6.05
C LEU A 116 25.21 9.30 6.37
N LEU A 117 26.22 9.50 5.53
CA LEU A 117 27.59 9.09 5.82
C LEU A 117 28.14 9.84 7.04
N ASP A 118 27.91 11.16 7.14
CA ASP A 118 28.32 11.97 8.29
C ASP A 118 27.62 11.51 9.58
N LEU A 119 26.40 10.99 9.48
CA LEU A 119 25.66 10.38 10.60
C LEU A 119 26.12 8.94 10.93
N GLY A 120 27.09 8.39 10.19
CA GLY A 120 27.69 7.09 10.43
C GLY A 120 26.99 5.92 9.75
N VAL A 121 26.12 6.15 8.76
CA VAL A 121 25.58 5.07 7.93
C VAL A 121 26.69 4.54 7.03
N SER A 122 26.87 3.22 6.97
CA SER A 122 27.95 2.63 6.19
C SER A 122 27.73 2.81 4.68
N LYS A 123 28.81 3.10 3.94
CA LYS A 123 28.77 3.44 2.50
C LYS A 123 28.20 2.31 1.64
N ASP A 124 28.52 1.07 1.97
CA ASP A 124 28.10 -0.15 1.27
C ASP A 124 26.59 -0.40 1.35
N ARG A 125 25.92 0.19 2.35
CA ARG A 125 24.47 0.10 2.51
C ARG A 125 23.69 1.12 1.69
N ILE A 126 24.34 2.19 1.22
CA ILE A 126 23.67 3.32 0.60
C ILE A 126 23.66 3.19 -0.93
N HIS A 127 22.46 3.12 -1.49
CA HIS A 127 22.20 3.21 -2.92
C HIS A 127 21.54 4.54 -3.25
N THR A 128 21.96 5.16 -4.36
CA THR A 128 21.39 6.43 -4.83
C THR A 128 20.84 6.27 -6.23
N GLU A 129 19.64 6.76 -6.45
CA GLU A 129 18.99 6.86 -7.75
C GLU A 129 18.65 8.31 -8.08
N SER A 130 18.62 8.62 -9.37
CA SER A 130 18.22 9.92 -9.88
C SER A 130 17.06 9.74 -10.85
N ARG A 131 15.94 10.40 -10.57
CA ARG A 131 14.69 10.25 -11.32
C ARG A 131 14.20 11.61 -11.80
N ILE A 132 13.47 11.60 -12.91
CA ILE A 132 12.88 12.81 -13.48
C ILE A 132 11.37 12.66 -13.43
N TRP A 133 10.71 13.61 -12.78
CA TRP A 133 9.26 13.74 -12.85
C TRP A 133 8.85 14.23 -14.23
N ARG A 134 8.20 13.34 -14.98
CA ARG A 134 7.64 13.64 -16.29
C ARG A 134 6.26 14.29 -16.14
N SER A 135 5.88 15.12 -17.10
CA SER A 135 4.54 15.72 -17.20
C SER A 135 3.43 14.67 -17.24
N ASN A 136 3.70 13.50 -17.81
CA ASN A 136 2.77 12.37 -17.85
C ASN A 136 2.85 11.43 -16.62
N SER A 137 3.58 11.80 -15.57
CA SER A 137 3.60 11.00 -14.33
C SER A 137 2.23 10.98 -13.68
N VAL A 138 1.84 9.80 -13.16
CA VAL A 138 0.58 9.59 -12.42
C VAL A 138 0.52 10.46 -11.17
N ILE A 139 1.69 10.77 -10.57
CA ILE A 139 1.77 11.62 -9.38
C ILE A 139 1.65 13.10 -9.79
N PRO A 140 0.65 13.82 -9.27
CA PRO A 140 0.39 15.20 -9.66
C PRO A 140 1.50 16.14 -9.17
N PRO A 141 1.78 17.25 -9.87
CA PRO A 141 2.90 18.14 -9.55
C PRO A 141 2.98 18.60 -8.09
N LEU A 142 1.83 18.84 -7.46
CA LEU A 142 1.74 19.30 -6.08
C LEU A 142 2.13 18.22 -5.05
N GLU A 143 2.15 16.95 -5.41
CA GLU A 143 2.49 15.82 -4.53
C GLU A 143 3.90 15.28 -4.77
N ARG A 144 4.61 15.78 -5.78
CA ARG A 144 5.94 15.30 -6.15
C ARG A 144 7.00 15.70 -5.12
N ASN A 145 7.68 14.71 -4.57
CA ASN A 145 8.85 14.91 -3.72
C ASN A 145 10.11 15.13 -4.58
N GLN A 146 11.07 15.85 -4.02
CA GLN A 146 12.39 16.06 -4.64
C GLN A 146 13.46 15.15 -4.02
N ILE A 147 13.19 14.65 -2.82
CA ILE A 147 14.01 13.66 -2.11
C ILE A 147 13.08 12.60 -1.54
N GLU A 148 13.44 11.33 -1.69
CA GLU A 148 12.88 10.22 -0.92
C GLU A 148 14.02 9.34 -0.39
N ILE A 149 13.85 8.80 0.81
CA ILE A 149 14.78 7.91 1.50
C ILE A 149 13.98 6.72 2.00
N GLU A 150 14.46 5.52 1.73
CA GLU A 150 13.87 4.27 2.18
C GLU A 150 14.91 3.44 2.93
N PHE A 151 14.62 3.07 4.18
CA PHE A 151 15.42 2.12 4.94
C PHE A 151 14.75 0.74 4.86
N VAL A 152 15.41 -0.18 4.16
CA VAL A 152 14.89 -1.52 3.88
C VAL A 152 15.32 -2.47 5.00
N PRO A 153 14.43 -3.30 5.56
CA PRO A 153 14.79 -4.30 6.55
C PRO A 153 15.82 -5.33 6.04
N ALA A 154 16.79 -5.69 6.88
CA ALA A 154 17.71 -6.81 6.64
C ALA A 154 17.06 -8.13 7.08
N CYS A 155 16.07 -8.60 6.30
CA CYS A 155 15.40 -9.86 6.61
C CYS A 155 16.27 -11.07 6.27
N SER A 156 16.21 -12.13 7.08
CA SER A 156 16.75 -13.44 6.69
C SER A 156 15.84 -14.11 5.66
N SER A 157 16.24 -15.28 5.16
CA SER A 157 15.38 -16.13 4.31
C SER A 157 14.08 -16.57 5.00
N GLU A 158 14.03 -16.53 6.34
CA GLU A 158 12.83 -16.83 7.14
C GLU A 158 11.93 -15.61 7.32
N GLY A 159 12.33 -14.45 6.79
CA GLY A 159 11.60 -13.19 6.86
C GLY A 159 12.14 -12.25 7.94
N CYS A 160 11.52 -11.10 8.07
CA CYS A 160 11.75 -10.20 9.19
C CYS A 160 10.83 -10.58 10.34
N GLU A 161 11.36 -10.49 11.55
CA GLU A 161 10.53 -10.56 12.75
C GLU A 161 9.45 -9.48 12.65
N ASN A 162 8.18 -9.88 12.83
CA ASN A 162 7.07 -8.96 12.65
C ASN A 162 7.22 -7.83 13.68
N PRO A 163 7.44 -6.58 13.25
CA PRO A 163 7.64 -5.49 14.19
C PRO A 163 6.34 -5.15 14.96
N CYS A 164 5.20 -5.75 14.60
CA CYS A 164 3.96 -5.74 15.38
C CYS A 164 3.90 -6.76 16.53
N GLY A 165 4.90 -7.62 16.71
CA GLY A 165 4.93 -8.60 17.81
C GLY A 165 3.88 -9.71 17.75
N THR A 166 3.20 -9.94 16.62
CA THR A 166 2.30 -11.09 16.52
C THR A 166 3.11 -12.37 16.25
N VAL A 167 3.21 -13.21 17.28
CA VAL A 167 3.69 -14.59 17.14
C VAL A 167 2.71 -15.31 16.22
N SER A 168 3.16 -15.62 15.00
CA SER A 168 2.35 -16.45 14.10
C SER A 168 2.20 -17.83 14.75
N PRO A 169 0.97 -18.35 14.97
CA PRO A 169 0.82 -19.67 15.55
C PRO A 169 1.47 -20.68 14.61
N ALA A 170 2.45 -21.42 15.13
CA ALA A 170 3.19 -22.43 14.39
C ALA A 170 2.21 -23.36 13.65
N GLN A 171 2.26 -23.34 12.32
CA GLN A 171 1.52 -24.27 11.49
C GLN A 171 2.17 -25.65 11.67
N LYS A 172 1.65 -26.44 12.61
CA LYS A 172 1.99 -27.87 12.73
C LYS A 172 1.58 -28.56 11.42
N ARG A 173 2.57 -29.13 10.73
CA ARG A 173 2.36 -30.13 9.68
C ARG A 173 1.82 -31.42 10.26
#